data_AF-A0A6J0JMH9-F1
#
_entry.id   AF-A0A6J0JMH9-F1
#
_cell.length_a   1.000
_cell.length_b   1.000
_cell.length_c   1.000
_cell.angle_alpha   90.00
_cell.angle_beta   90.00
_cell.angle_gamma   90.00
#
_symmetry.space_group_name_H-M   'P 1'
#
loop_
_entity.id
_entity.type
_entity.pdbx_description
1 polymer ?
#
loop_
_entity_poly.entity_id
_entity_poly.type
_entity_poly.pdbx_seq_one_letter_code
_entity_poly.pdbx_strand_id
1 'polypeptide(L)'
;MSCTNKICKDEDGEPVYTKVYREMIGSLLYLTASRPDLNLSVGICARYQAKPRKSYLEANKQIIRYVKGTANLGIYYSKESNGNLVRYCDANWAGSVNDQKSTSGGCFFLGNSLVAWLSKKQNYVSLSTTEAEYIAIGSCYMQLMWTKEMSADYGIDTGSFLVYRDN
;
A
#
# COMPACT_ATOMS: atom_id res chain seq x y z
N MET A 1 1.99 -3.57 -28.30
CA MET A 1 0.83 -2.99 -27.59
C MET A 1 1.38 -2.22 -26.39
N SER A 2 1.33 -0.89 -26.45
CA SER A 2 1.87 -0.02 -25.39
C SER A 2 0.96 -0.12 -24.16
N CYS A 3 1.48 -0.65 -23.05
CA CYS A 3 0.76 -0.69 -21.79
C CYS A 3 0.79 0.71 -21.17
N THR A 4 -0.12 1.58 -21.60
CA THR A 4 -0.24 2.92 -21.03
C THR A 4 -0.79 2.80 -19.60
N ASN A 5 0.13 2.89 -18.62
CA ASN A 5 -0.04 3.12 -17.17
C ASN A 5 0.02 1.93 -16.20
N LYS A 6 0.03 0.66 -16.63
CA LYS A 6 0.20 -0.49 -15.71
C LYS A 6 1.54 -1.18 -15.93
N ILE A 7 2.32 -1.34 -14.85
CA ILE A 7 3.60 -2.05 -14.87
C ILE A 7 3.36 -3.54 -15.12
N CYS A 8 3.81 -4.06 -16.25
CA CYS A 8 3.71 -5.47 -16.63
C CYS A 8 5.07 -6.17 -16.56
N LYS A 9 5.08 -7.50 -16.70
CA LYS A 9 6.33 -8.26 -16.88
C LYS A 9 7.04 -7.80 -18.16
N ASP A 10 8.33 -7.54 -18.05
CA ASP A 10 9.22 -7.10 -19.13
C ASP A 10 10.44 -8.03 -19.14
N GLU A 11 10.26 -9.23 -19.70
CA GLU A 11 11.30 -10.26 -19.66
C GLU A 11 12.43 -9.96 -20.66
N ASP A 12 12.12 -9.26 -21.75
CA ASP A 12 13.04 -8.94 -22.85
C ASP A 12 13.66 -7.54 -22.76
N GLY A 13 13.22 -6.72 -21.81
CA GLY A 13 13.71 -5.36 -21.64
C GLY A 13 15.20 -5.25 -21.31
N GLU A 14 15.77 -4.07 -21.58
CA GLU A 14 17.17 -3.79 -21.28
C GLU A 14 17.47 -3.98 -19.78
N PRO A 15 18.47 -4.81 -19.41
CA PRO A 15 18.80 -5.07 -18.02
C PRO A 15 19.37 -3.82 -17.35
N VAL A 16 19.01 -3.62 -16.08
CA VAL A 16 19.51 -2.50 -15.26
C VAL A 16 20.47 -3.02 -14.21
N TYR A 17 21.47 -2.21 -13.85
CA TYR A 17 22.39 -2.55 -12.79
C TYR A 17 21.67 -2.73 -11.44
N THR A 18 21.65 -3.97 -10.95
CA THR A 18 20.82 -4.40 -9.81
C THR A 18 21.07 -3.62 -8.54
N LYS A 19 22.33 -3.25 -8.25
CA LYS A 19 22.69 -2.52 -7.02
C LYS A 19 22.00 -1.15 -6.96
N VAL A 20 22.08 -0.37 -8.04
CA VAL A 20 21.47 0.96 -8.13
C VAL A 20 19.95 0.87 -8.02
N TYR A 21 19.33 -0.12 -8.67
CA TYR A 21 17.89 -0.32 -8.58
C TYR A 21 17.43 -0.64 -7.14
N ARG A 22 18.15 -1.55 -6.45
CA ARG A 22 17.84 -1.93 -5.07
C ARG A 22 18.04 -0.77 -4.09
N GLU A 23 19.05 0.06 -4.31
CA GLU A 23 19.28 1.26 -3.50
C GLU A 23 18.12 2.26 -3.62
N MET A 24 17.62 2.49 -4.84
CA MET A 24 16.43 3.32 -5.08
C MET A 24 15.19 2.74 -4.39
N ILE A 25 14.94 1.43 -4.54
CA ILE A 25 13.81 0.76 -3.90
C ILE A 25 13.90 0.82 -2.37
N GLY A 26 15.07 0.58 -1.79
CA GLY A 26 15.27 0.67 -0.34
C GLY A 26 14.96 2.06 0.20
N SER A 27 15.43 3.09 -0.51
CA SER A 27 15.14 4.50 -0.17
C SER A 27 13.65 4.82 -0.26
N LEU A 28 12.97 4.32 -1.29
CA LEU A 28 11.52 4.51 -1.46
C LEU A 28 10.71 3.72 -0.41
N LEU A 29 11.13 2.51 -0.06
CA LEU A 29 10.50 1.71 1.00
C LEU A 29 10.61 2.42 2.35
N TYR A 30 11.73 3.07 2.64
CA TYR A 30 11.84 3.90 3.83
C TYR A 30 10.81 5.04 3.84
N LEU A 31 10.62 5.73 2.71
CA LEU A 31 9.61 6.79 2.60
C LEU A 31 8.18 6.29 2.80
N THR A 32 7.86 5.04 2.42
CA THR A 32 6.51 4.49 2.61
C THR A 32 6.08 4.42 4.08
N ALA A 33 7.01 4.52 5.04
CA ALA A 33 6.72 4.62 6.47
C ALA A 33 6.13 5.98 6.89
N SER A 34 6.20 7.02 6.05
CA SER A 34 5.59 8.33 6.30
C SER A 34 4.69 8.83 5.16
N ARG A 35 4.71 8.12 4.03
CA ARG A 35 4.02 8.48 2.79
C ARG A 35 3.14 7.31 2.30
N PRO A 36 1.92 7.18 2.85
CA PRO A 36 1.04 6.05 2.56
C PRO A 36 0.61 5.97 1.08
N ASP A 37 0.58 7.12 0.41
CA ASP A 37 0.29 7.28 -1.01
C ASP A 37 1.28 6.53 -1.93
N LEU A 38 2.50 6.24 -1.45
CA LEU A 38 3.53 5.59 -2.25
C LEU A 38 3.48 4.05 -2.21
N ASN A 39 2.78 3.46 -1.23
CA ASN A 39 2.88 2.02 -0.92
C ASN A 39 2.65 1.11 -2.14
N LEU A 40 1.58 1.39 -2.89
CA LEU A 40 1.20 0.54 -4.01
C LEU A 40 2.28 0.57 -5.10
N SER A 41 2.67 1.77 -5.54
CA SER A 41 3.64 1.94 -6.62
C SER A 41 5.02 1.40 -6.26
N VAL A 42 5.51 1.71 -5.05
CA VAL A 42 6.79 1.20 -4.55
C VAL A 42 6.73 -0.32 -4.38
N GLY A 43 5.63 -0.84 -3.82
CA GLY A 43 5.42 -2.28 -3.62
C GLY A 43 5.35 -3.07 -4.93
N ILE A 44 4.86 -2.48 -6.02
CA ILE A 44 4.90 -3.10 -7.36
C ILE A 44 6.34 -3.14 -7.88
N CYS A 45 7.06 -2.02 -7.85
CA CYS A 45 8.43 -1.94 -8.35
C CYS A 45 9.41 -2.82 -7.55
N ALA A 46 9.20 -2.96 -6.24
CA ALA A 46 10.04 -3.79 -5.37
C ALA A 46 10.03 -5.28 -5.77
N ARG A 47 8.95 -5.78 -6.40
CA ARG A 47 8.86 -7.18 -6.87
C ARG A 47 9.90 -7.53 -7.93
N TYR A 48 10.36 -6.53 -8.69
CA TYR A 48 11.29 -6.71 -9.80
C TYR A 48 12.76 -6.48 -9.41
N GLN A 49 13.06 -6.29 -8.12
CA GLN A 49 14.42 -6.00 -7.63
C GLN A 49 15.44 -7.13 -7.87
N ALA A 50 14.99 -8.35 -8.17
CA ALA A 50 15.87 -9.48 -8.46
C ALA A 50 16.48 -9.40 -9.86
N LYS A 51 15.69 -8.97 -10.86
CA LYS A 51 16.08 -8.83 -12.27
C LYS A 51 15.46 -7.53 -12.82
N PRO A 52 15.98 -6.36 -12.46
CA PRO A 52 15.40 -5.09 -12.86
C PRO A 52 15.65 -4.79 -14.33
N ARG A 53 14.70 -4.07 -14.93
CA ARG A 53 14.63 -3.74 -16.36
C ARG A 53 14.41 -2.24 -16.50
N LYS A 54 14.71 -1.69 -17.67
CA LYS A 54 14.61 -0.25 -17.93
C LYS A 54 13.22 0.31 -17.68
N SER A 55 12.17 -0.42 -18.06
CA SER A 55 10.78 -0.07 -17.77
C SER A 55 10.50 0.14 -16.27
N TYR A 56 10.99 -0.78 -15.42
CA TYR A 56 10.87 -0.66 -13.96
C TYR A 56 11.69 0.49 -13.39
N LEU A 57 12.87 0.75 -13.96
CA LEU A 57 13.70 1.89 -13.55
C LEU A 57 13.01 3.22 -13.90
N GLU A 58 12.34 3.32 -15.05
CA GLU A 58 11.58 4.50 -15.44
C GLU A 58 10.39 4.75 -14.50
N ALA A 59 9.69 3.68 -14.11
CA ALA A 59 8.63 3.75 -13.09
C ALA A 59 9.18 4.25 -11.75
N ASN A 60 10.32 3.73 -11.28
CA ASN A 60 10.97 4.23 -10.06
C ASN A 60 11.35 5.71 -10.16
N LYS A 61 11.91 6.14 -11.29
CA LYS A 61 12.22 7.56 -11.53
C LYS A 61 10.97 8.43 -11.50
N GLN A 62 9.83 7.93 -11.99
CA GLN A 62 8.56 8.65 -11.91
C GLN A 62 8.08 8.81 -10.46
N ILE A 63 8.19 7.77 -9.64
CA ILE A 63 7.88 7.84 -8.20
C ILE A 63 8.77 8.90 -7.54
N ILE A 64 10.08 8.90 -7.81
CA ILE A 64 11.02 9.88 -7.25
C ILE A 64 10.65 11.32 -7.70
N ARG A 65 10.27 11.52 -8.96
CA ARG A 65 9.79 12.84 -9.44
C ARG A 65 8.52 13.28 -8.70
N TYR A 66 7.59 12.37 -8.48
CA TYR A 66 6.37 12.65 -7.71
C TYR A 66 6.68 13.03 -6.27
N VAL A 67 7.57 12.30 -5.59
CA VAL A 67 8.04 12.62 -4.24
C VAL A 67 8.67 14.02 -4.21
N LYS A 68 9.54 14.35 -5.16
CA LYS A 68 10.16 15.67 -5.26
C LYS A 68 9.11 16.79 -5.39
N GLY A 69 8.07 16.59 -6.20
CA GLY A 69 6.99 17.56 -6.38
C GLY A 69 6.03 17.68 -5.18
N THR A 70 6.02 16.68 -4.31
CA THR A 70 5.12 16.59 -3.14
C THR A 70 5.89 16.54 -1.82
N ALA A 71 7.12 17.05 -1.79
CA ALA A 71 7.99 16.97 -0.62
C ALA A 71 7.41 17.66 0.63
N ASN A 72 6.51 18.62 0.43
CA ASN A 72 5.85 19.37 1.50
C ASN A 72 4.58 18.67 2.03
N LEU A 73 4.18 17.53 1.46
CA LEU A 73 3.03 16.74 1.91
C LEU A 73 3.48 15.63 2.87
N GLY A 74 2.72 15.45 3.94
CA GLY A 74 2.95 14.41 4.94
C GLY A 74 1.69 14.09 5.73
N ILE A 75 1.81 13.16 6.67
CA ILE A 75 0.71 12.77 7.57
C ILE A 75 0.52 13.88 8.60
N TYR A 76 -0.74 14.29 8.79
CA TYR A 76 -1.12 15.26 9.81
C TYR A 76 -1.63 14.53 11.06
N TYR A 77 -1.04 14.86 12.21
CA TYR A 77 -1.46 14.36 13.52
C TYR A 77 -2.10 15.52 14.30
N SER A 78 -3.41 15.45 14.51
CA SER A 78 -4.12 16.43 15.33
C SER A 78 -3.95 16.10 16.81
N LYS A 79 -3.75 17.13 17.64
CA LYS A 79 -3.81 16.99 19.11
C LYS A 79 -5.24 16.67 19.58
N GLU A 80 -6.23 17.14 18.83
CA GLU A 80 -7.64 16.86 19.07
C GLU A 80 -8.02 15.57 18.30
N SER A 81 -8.00 14.45 19.02
CA SER A 81 -8.43 13.16 18.51
C SER A 81 -9.38 12.48 19.50
N ASN A 82 -10.54 12.04 19.02
CA ASN A 82 -11.37 11.07 19.73
C ASN A 82 -10.61 9.73 19.85
N GLY A 83 -10.83 8.97 20.93
CA GLY A 83 -10.20 7.64 21.12
C GLY A 83 -10.77 6.53 20.23
N ASN A 84 -11.48 6.88 19.16
CA ASN A 84 -12.18 5.93 18.30
C ASN A 84 -11.23 5.30 17.30
N LEU A 85 -11.39 4.01 17.03
CA LEU A 85 -10.58 3.31 16.05
C LEU A 85 -11.38 3.14 14.76
N VAL A 86 -11.01 3.93 13.74
CA VAL A 86 -11.68 3.96 12.44
C VAL A 86 -10.81 3.33 11.37
N ARG A 87 -11.41 2.55 10.49
CA ARG A 87 -10.70 1.89 9.40
C ARG A 87 -11.42 2.05 8.09
N TYR A 88 -10.64 2.16 7.03
CA TYR A 88 -11.10 2.10 5.66
C TYR A 88 -10.43 0.90 5.01
N CYS A 89 -11.22 0.11 4.29
CA CYS A 89 -10.71 -1.01 3.52
C CYS A 89 -11.29 -0.98 2.11
N ASP A 90 -10.44 -1.34 1.16
CA ASP A 90 -10.78 -1.38 -0.25
C ASP A 90 -10.04 -2.54 -0.94
N ALA A 91 -10.55 -3.00 -2.07
CA ALA A 91 -9.87 -3.96 -2.91
C ALA A 91 -9.97 -3.59 -4.39
N ASN A 92 -8.83 -3.51 -5.05
CA ASN A 92 -8.77 -3.41 -6.50
C ASN A 92 -8.81 -4.82 -7.11
N TRP A 93 -9.99 -5.25 -7.57
CA TRP A 93 -10.20 -6.53 -8.21
C TRP A 93 -9.42 -6.66 -9.53
N ALA A 94 -8.73 -7.80 -9.71
CA ALA A 94 -7.96 -8.07 -10.92
C ALA A 94 -6.95 -6.96 -11.33
N GLY A 95 -6.48 -6.18 -10.35
CA GLY A 95 -5.62 -5.02 -10.62
C GLY A 95 -4.25 -5.35 -11.22
N SER A 96 -3.74 -6.58 -10.96
CA SER A 96 -2.45 -7.05 -11.46
C SER A 96 -2.54 -7.62 -12.87
N VAL A 97 -1.90 -6.96 -13.84
CA VAL A 97 -1.90 -7.40 -15.26
C VAL A 97 -1.32 -8.80 -15.45
N ASN A 98 -0.36 -9.19 -14.63
CA ASN A 98 0.42 -10.41 -14.87
C ASN A 98 -0.26 -11.70 -14.37
N ASP A 99 -1.09 -11.61 -13.35
CA ASP A 99 -1.70 -12.78 -12.70
C ASP A 99 -3.16 -12.55 -12.27
N GLN A 100 -3.75 -11.42 -12.65
CA GLN A 100 -5.15 -11.05 -12.36
C GLN A 100 -5.49 -11.09 -10.86
N LYS A 101 -4.49 -11.05 -9.99
CA LYS A 101 -4.72 -11.00 -8.54
C LYS A 101 -5.11 -9.60 -8.12
N SER A 102 -6.07 -9.55 -7.22
CA SER A 102 -6.55 -8.33 -6.59
C SER A 102 -5.51 -7.75 -5.63
N THR A 103 -5.64 -6.46 -5.30
CA THR A 103 -4.82 -5.80 -4.28
C THR A 103 -5.72 -5.23 -3.21
N SER A 104 -5.54 -5.65 -1.97
CA SER A 104 -6.22 -5.10 -0.80
C SER A 104 -5.49 -3.85 -0.33
N GLY A 105 -6.24 -2.77 -0.11
CA GLY A 105 -5.81 -1.53 0.51
C GLY A 105 -6.48 -1.33 1.86
N GLY A 106 -5.83 -0.58 2.74
CA GLY A 106 -6.46 -0.14 3.97
C GLY A 106 -5.74 1.01 4.65
N CYS A 107 -6.52 1.84 5.34
CA CYS A 107 -6.04 2.96 6.16
C CYS A 107 -6.65 2.83 7.56
N PHE A 108 -5.81 3.00 8.57
CA PHE A 108 -6.15 2.77 9.98
C PHE A 108 -5.92 4.05 10.77
N PHE A 109 -6.99 4.58 11.34
CA PHE A 109 -7.02 5.83 12.07
C PHE A 109 -7.28 5.59 13.55
N LEU A 110 -6.46 6.22 14.40
CA LEU A 110 -6.76 6.40 15.81
C LEU A 110 -7.24 7.85 15.99
N GLY A 111 -8.53 7.99 16.21
CA GLY A 111 -9.26 9.24 16.08
C GLY A 111 -9.10 9.86 14.70
N ASN A 112 -8.54 11.07 14.64
CA ASN A 112 -8.30 11.79 13.40
C ASN A 112 -6.91 11.51 12.78
N SER A 113 -6.11 10.67 13.43
CA SER A 113 -4.71 10.46 13.10
C SER A 113 -4.50 9.14 12.38
N LEU A 114 -3.91 9.16 11.18
CA LEU A 114 -3.55 7.95 10.46
C LEU A 114 -2.34 7.28 11.15
N VAL A 115 -2.56 6.10 11.73
CA VAL A 115 -1.53 5.38 12.50
C VAL A 115 -0.93 4.20 11.74
N ALA A 116 -1.68 3.63 10.79
CA ALA A 116 -1.18 2.55 9.96
C ALA A 116 -1.91 2.50 8.62
N TRP A 117 -1.32 1.79 7.67
CA TRP A 117 -1.87 1.57 6.34
C TRP A 117 -1.32 0.28 5.74
N LEU A 118 -2.00 -0.24 4.73
CA LEU A 118 -1.50 -1.38 3.96
C LEU A 118 -1.88 -1.27 2.49
N SER A 119 -1.02 -1.83 1.64
CA SER A 119 -1.33 -2.17 0.27
C SER A 119 -0.71 -3.52 -0.03
N LYS A 120 -1.54 -4.56 -0.13
CA LYS A 120 -1.11 -5.95 -0.21
C LYS A 120 -1.77 -6.66 -1.36
N LYS A 121 -0.95 -7.31 -2.19
CA LYS A 121 -1.45 -8.22 -3.22
C LYS A 121 -2.08 -9.44 -2.57
N GLN A 122 -3.27 -9.83 -3.01
CA GLN A 122 -3.93 -11.03 -2.52
C GLN A 122 -3.18 -12.29 -2.99
N ASN A 123 -3.23 -13.35 -2.17
CA ASN A 123 -2.56 -14.60 -2.47
C ASN A 123 -3.28 -15.38 -3.58
N TYR A 124 -4.60 -15.25 -3.64
CA TYR A 124 -5.48 -15.95 -4.57
C TYR A 124 -6.09 -14.97 -5.59
N VAL A 125 -6.54 -15.52 -6.72
CA VAL A 125 -7.30 -14.76 -7.72
C VAL A 125 -8.76 -14.78 -7.29
N SER A 126 -9.34 -13.61 -7.01
CA SER A 126 -10.76 -13.49 -6.67
C SER A 126 -11.60 -13.61 -7.93
N LEU A 127 -12.72 -14.33 -7.87
CA LEU A 127 -13.65 -14.53 -8.98
C LEU A 127 -14.64 -13.37 -9.15
N SER A 128 -14.75 -12.50 -8.15
CA SER A 128 -15.60 -11.32 -8.17
C SER A 128 -15.00 -10.15 -7.37
N THR A 129 -15.52 -8.94 -7.61
CA THR A 129 -15.23 -7.76 -6.80
C THR A 129 -15.60 -7.99 -5.33
N THR A 130 -16.76 -8.58 -5.09
CA THR A 130 -17.26 -8.91 -3.74
C THR A 130 -16.30 -9.81 -2.98
N GLU A 131 -15.77 -10.85 -3.62
CA GLU A 131 -14.80 -11.76 -3.01
C GLU A 131 -13.47 -11.05 -2.69
N ALA A 132 -12.97 -10.25 -3.63
CA ALA A 132 -11.73 -9.48 -3.43
C ALA A 132 -11.86 -8.55 -2.22
N GLU A 133 -12.98 -7.87 -2.08
CA GLU A 133 -13.24 -6.99 -0.96
C GLU A 133 -13.48 -7.73 0.36
N TYR A 134 -14.10 -8.92 0.34
CA TYR A 134 -14.22 -9.75 1.54
C TYR A 134 -12.83 -10.14 2.10
N ILE A 135 -11.88 -10.47 1.20
CA ILE A 135 -10.48 -10.73 1.57
C ILE A 135 -9.81 -9.47 2.17
N ALA A 136 -10.09 -8.29 1.60
CA ALA A 136 -9.58 -7.03 2.15
C ALA A 136 -10.14 -6.72 3.53
N ILE A 137 -11.44 -6.93 3.76
CA ILE A 137 -12.08 -6.77 5.07
C ILE A 137 -11.47 -7.70 6.10
N GLY A 138 -11.29 -8.98 5.77
CA GLY A 138 -10.67 -9.94 6.69
C GLY A 138 -9.27 -9.50 7.13
N SER A 139 -8.48 -8.97 6.19
CA SER A 139 -7.15 -8.41 6.47
C SER A 139 -7.23 -7.15 7.34
N CYS A 140 -8.19 -6.26 7.05
CA CYS A 140 -8.45 -5.04 7.81
C CYS A 140 -8.87 -5.33 9.25
N TYR A 141 -9.74 -6.34 9.44
CA TYR A 141 -10.23 -6.78 10.74
C TYR A 141 -9.13 -7.44 11.58
N MET A 142 -8.28 -8.27 10.98
CA MET A 142 -7.15 -8.85 11.70
C MET A 142 -6.23 -7.76 12.26
N GLN A 143 -5.90 -6.75 11.44
CA GLN A 143 -5.11 -5.62 11.89
C GLN A 143 -5.85 -4.81 12.98
N LEU A 144 -7.20 -4.85 13.03
CA LEU A 144 -8.03 -4.11 14.00
C LEU A 144 -7.87 -4.70 15.38
N MET A 145 -8.01 -6.01 15.44
CA MET A 145 -7.77 -6.76 16.66
C MET A 145 -6.37 -6.51 17.20
N TRP A 146 -5.35 -6.51 16.33
CA TRP A 146 -3.98 -6.24 16.74
C TRP A 146 -3.78 -4.83 17.29
N THR A 147 -4.32 -3.80 16.61
CA THR A 147 -4.19 -2.42 17.09
C THR A 147 -4.96 -2.20 18.39
N LYS A 148 -6.11 -2.87 18.58
CA LYS A 148 -6.85 -2.83 19.83
C LYS A 148 -6.02 -3.40 20.98
N GLU A 149 -5.49 -4.60 20.81
CA GLU A 149 -4.68 -5.27 21.83
C GLU A 149 -3.45 -4.42 22.19
N MET A 150 -2.74 -3.95 21.17
CA MET A 150 -1.60 -3.06 21.34
C MET A 150 -1.98 -1.76 22.08
N SER A 151 -3.15 -1.18 21.80
CA SER A 151 -3.61 0.03 22.49
C SER A 151 -3.92 -0.26 23.96
N ALA A 152 -4.53 -1.40 24.26
CA ALA A 152 -4.79 -1.84 25.63
C ALA A 152 -3.49 -2.04 26.43
N ASP A 153 -2.46 -2.62 25.81
CA ASP A 153 -1.13 -2.78 26.42
C ASP A 153 -0.50 -1.42 26.80
N TYR A 154 -0.76 -0.37 26.03
CA TYR A 154 -0.32 0.99 26.32
C TYR A 154 -1.26 1.75 27.28
N GLY A 155 -2.31 1.12 27.80
CA GLY A 155 -3.30 1.74 28.67
C GLY A 155 -4.23 2.74 27.96
N ILE A 156 -4.34 2.64 26.64
CA ILE A 156 -5.24 3.47 25.83
C ILE A 156 -6.56 2.72 25.66
N ASP A 157 -7.62 3.23 26.28
CA ASP A 157 -8.96 2.68 26.08
C ASP A 157 -9.48 3.11 24.70
N THR A 158 -9.52 2.16 23.77
CA THR A 158 -10.08 2.39 22.44
C THR A 158 -11.59 2.28 22.51
N GLY A 159 -12.28 3.31 22.02
CA GLY A 159 -13.75 3.36 21.97
C GLY A 159 -14.35 2.39 20.94
N SER A 160 -15.40 2.84 20.25
CA SER A 160 -16.08 2.00 19.25
C SER A 160 -15.17 1.69 18.05
N PHE A 161 -15.38 0.51 17.47
CA PHE A 161 -14.74 0.08 16.24
C PHE A 161 -15.63 0.38 15.05
N LEU A 162 -15.07 1.04 14.04
CA LEU A 162 -15.78 1.31 12.81
C LEU A 162 -14.93 0.93 11.61
N VAL A 163 -15.48 0.08 10.75
CA VAL A 163 -14.87 -0.33 9.50
C VAL A 163 -15.77 0.16 8.38
N TYR A 164 -15.26 1.09 7.58
CA TYR A 164 -15.90 1.60 6.39
C TYR A 164 -15.43 0.82 5.16
N ARG A 165 -16.39 0.58 4.26
CA ARG A 165 -16.22 -0.05 2.95
C ARG A 165 -17.17 0.64 1.99
N ASP A 166 -16.81 0.68 0.71
CA ASP A 166 -17.59 1.35 -0.34
C ASP A 166 -18.80 0.52 -0.84
N ASN A 167 -19.02 -0.70 -0.32
CA ASN A 167 -20.08 -1.64 -0.70
C ASN A 167 -20.99 -2.05 0.45
#